data_AF-A0A8H4PYI3-F1
#
_entry.id   AF-A0A8H4PYI3-F1
#
_cell.length_a   1.000
_cell.length_b   1.000
_cell.length_c   1.000
_cell.angle_alpha   90.00
_cell.angle_beta   90.00
_cell.angle_gamma   90.00
#
_symmetry.space_group_name_H-M   'P 1'
#
loop_
_entity.id
_entity.type
_entity.pdbx_description
1 polymer ?
#
loop_
_entity_poly.entity_id
_entity_poly.type
_entity_poly.pdbx_seq_one_letter_code
_entity_poly.pdbx_strand_id
1 'polypeptide(L)'
;MDDSCIPLDLCQKFEPNQPGPSRCGRVSCSHDSAIWWCNDVSGASSLADGRRLSAQDTNAKRLSSFSDIANGAQLLVTRCVEWMSPEPTDFGGQAFHPSKWNVVVRRDGC
;
A
#
# COMPACT_ATOMS: atom_id res chain seq x y z
N MET A 1 -8.96 -6.39 1.87
CA MET A 1 -8.00 -6.36 0.75
C MET A 1 -8.16 -7.65 -0.02
N ASP A 2 -8.04 -7.61 -1.34
CA ASP A 2 -8.18 -8.78 -2.21
C ASP A 2 -6.80 -9.31 -2.62
N ASP A 3 -6.65 -10.63 -2.70
CA ASP A 3 -5.38 -11.30 -2.97
C ASP A 3 -4.80 -11.01 -4.37
N SER A 4 -5.62 -10.57 -5.32
CA SER A 4 -5.17 -10.17 -6.66
C SER A 4 -4.39 -8.85 -6.69
N CYS A 5 -4.31 -8.14 -5.55
CA CYS A 5 -3.71 -6.82 -5.45
C CYS A 5 -2.20 -6.82 -5.20
N ILE A 6 -1.58 -8.01 -5.06
CA ILE A 6 -0.13 -8.17 -4.90
C ILE A 6 0.35 -9.22 -5.91
N PRO A 7 0.83 -8.80 -7.09
CA PRO A 7 1.59 -9.65 -7.97
C PRO A 7 2.79 -10.24 -7.21
N LEU A 8 2.97 -11.57 -7.25
CA LEU A 8 4.04 -12.26 -6.49
C LEU A 8 5.45 -11.84 -6.94
N ASP A 9 5.59 -11.33 -8.16
CA ASP A 9 6.79 -10.69 -8.70
C ASP A 9 7.02 -9.26 -8.19
N LEU A 10 6.01 -8.65 -7.57
CA LEU A 10 6.10 -7.36 -6.85
C LEU A 10 6.41 -7.52 -5.35
N CYS A 11 6.60 -8.75 -4.86
CA CYS A 11 7.26 -9.00 -3.58
C CYS A 11 8.76 -8.69 -3.73
N GLN A 12 9.07 -7.40 -3.80
CA GLN A 12 10.40 -6.95 -4.13
C GLN A 12 11.30 -6.90 -2.90
N LYS A 13 12.56 -7.31 -3.11
CA LYS A 13 13.65 -6.84 -2.27
C LYS A 13 13.65 -5.31 -2.30
N PHE A 14 13.78 -4.68 -1.13
CA PHE A 14 13.67 -3.23 -0.97
C PHE A 14 14.60 -2.47 -1.94
N GLU A 15 14.01 -1.80 -2.93
CA GLU A 15 14.67 -0.85 -3.84
C GLU A 15 14.25 0.58 -3.41
N PRO A 16 15.17 1.47 -2.99
CA PRO A 16 14.85 2.77 -2.39
C PRO A 16 14.04 3.76 -3.25
N ASN A 17 13.86 3.48 -4.55
CA ASN A 17 13.46 4.46 -5.56
C ASN A 17 12.26 4.04 -6.43
N GLN A 18 11.38 3.16 -5.95
CA GLN A 18 10.16 2.83 -6.71
C GLN A 18 9.22 4.05 -6.83
N PRO A 19 8.57 4.27 -7.99
CA PRO A 19 7.72 5.43 -8.24
C PRO A 19 6.59 5.59 -7.21
N GLY A 20 6.79 6.55 -6.31
CA GLY A 20 5.84 7.42 -5.61
C GLY A 20 4.50 6.83 -5.12
N PRO A 21 4.30 6.70 -3.81
CA PRO A 21 2.98 6.45 -3.26
C PRO A 21 2.28 7.81 -3.05
N SER A 22 0.97 7.91 -3.27
CA SER A 22 0.19 9.16 -3.34
C SER A 22 0.20 10.05 -2.07
N ARG A 23 -0.95 10.59 -1.62
CA ARG A 23 -0.97 11.36 -0.36
C ARG A 23 -0.86 10.40 0.82
N CYS A 24 0.35 10.21 1.32
CA CYS A 24 0.67 9.20 2.33
C CYS A 24 0.93 9.75 3.72
N GLY A 25 0.65 8.93 4.72
CA GLY A 25 1.05 9.15 6.12
C GLY A 25 1.60 7.87 6.74
N ARG A 26 2.64 8.02 7.58
CA ARG A 26 3.20 6.91 8.36
C ARG A 26 2.23 6.55 9.46
N VAL A 27 1.88 5.27 9.54
CA VAL A 27 0.90 4.73 10.50
C VAL A 27 1.59 4.03 11.66
N SER A 28 2.71 3.35 11.38
CA SER A 28 3.51 2.65 12.38
C SER A 28 4.98 2.66 11.98
N CYS A 29 5.87 2.61 12.97
CA CYS A 29 7.31 2.51 12.78
C CYS A 29 7.93 1.70 13.94
N SER A 30 8.80 0.75 13.62
CA SER A 30 9.54 -0.04 14.60
C SER A 30 10.78 -0.66 13.94
N HIS A 31 11.93 -0.64 14.61
CA HIS A 31 13.18 -1.25 14.12
C HIS A 31 13.54 -0.88 12.67
N ASP A 32 13.50 0.41 12.32
CA ASP A 32 13.72 0.94 10.97
C ASP A 32 12.78 0.38 9.88
N SER A 33 11.63 -0.17 10.28
CA SER A 33 10.56 -0.61 9.39
C SER A 33 9.31 0.21 9.66
N ALA A 34 8.66 0.70 8.60
CA ALA A 34 7.44 1.48 8.73
C ALA A 34 6.32 0.98 7.82
N ILE A 35 5.11 1.12 8.34
CA ILE A 35 3.86 0.93 7.60
C ILE A 35 3.32 2.31 7.25
N TRP A 36 3.07 2.51 5.96
CA TRP A 36 2.49 3.73 5.41
C TRP A 36 1.12 3.43 4.83
N TRP A 37 0.18 4.35 5.04
CA TRP A 37 -1.11 4.36 4.36
C TRP A 37 -1.13 5.50 3.36
N CYS A 38 -1.59 5.20 2.15
CA CYS A 38 -1.57 6.13 1.03
C CYS A 38 -2.94 6.28 0.42
N ASN A 39 -3.39 7.52 0.30
CA ASN A 39 -4.65 7.88 -0.33
C ASN A 39 -4.40 8.21 -1.80
N ASP A 40 -4.87 7.34 -2.69
CA ASP A 40 -4.67 7.46 -4.14
C ASP A 40 -5.88 8.12 -4.84
N VAL A 41 -6.84 8.63 -4.07
CA VAL A 41 -7.92 9.45 -4.64
C VAL A 41 -7.28 10.72 -5.19
N SER A 42 -7.26 10.83 -6.52
CA SER A 42 -6.87 12.06 -7.18
C SER A 42 -8.02 13.05 -7.01
N GLY A 43 -7.73 14.26 -6.50
CA GLY A 43 -8.72 15.36 -6.47
C GLY A 43 -9.13 15.86 -7.86
N ALA A 44 -8.81 15.09 -8.92
CA ALA A 44 -9.18 15.40 -10.28
C ALA A 44 -10.69 15.22 -10.40
N SER A 45 -11.40 16.29 -10.75
CA SER A 45 -12.85 16.25 -10.99
C SER A 45 -13.22 15.63 -12.35
N SER A 46 -12.21 15.27 -13.16
CA SER A 46 -12.35 14.70 -14.49
C SER A 46 -11.22 13.69 -14.74
N LEU A 47 -11.57 12.49 -15.20
CA LEU A 47 -10.58 11.55 -15.73
C LEU A 47 -9.97 12.12 -17.03
N ALA A 48 -8.75 11.70 -17.38
CA ALA A 48 -8.07 12.12 -18.61
C ALA A 48 -8.84 11.74 -19.90
N ASP A 49 -9.83 10.86 -19.80
CA ASP A 49 -10.72 10.42 -20.88
C ASP A 49 -12.05 11.20 -20.96
N GLY A 50 -12.22 12.25 -20.13
CA GLY A 50 -13.43 13.08 -20.12
C GLY A 50 -14.63 12.47 -19.38
N ARG A 51 -14.50 11.30 -18.74
CA ARG A 51 -15.57 10.75 -17.89
C ARG A 51 -15.67 11.50 -16.56
N ARG A 52 -16.91 11.77 -16.16
CA ARG A 52 -17.25 12.35 -14.86
C ARG A 52 -17.04 11.30 -13.77
N LEU A 53 -16.10 11.56 -12.87
CA LEU A 53 -15.90 10.75 -11.68
C LEU A 53 -17.16 10.84 -10.80
N SER A 54 -17.61 9.71 -10.27
CA SER A 54 -18.67 9.73 -9.26
C SER A 54 -18.17 10.48 -8.03
N ALA A 55 -19.06 11.04 -7.21
CA ALA A 55 -18.65 11.68 -5.95
C ALA A 55 -17.82 10.73 -5.06
N GLN A 56 -17.99 9.42 -5.24
CA GLN A 56 -17.24 8.40 -4.52
C GLN A 56 -15.78 8.28 -5.01
N ASP A 57 -15.50 8.63 -6.25
CA ASP A 57 -14.16 8.56 -6.85
C ASP A 57 -13.31 9.81 -6.57
N THR A 58 -13.89 10.90 -6.04
CA THR A 58 -13.20 12.15 -5.70
C THR A 58 -13.14 12.44 -4.21
N ASN A 59 -13.90 11.70 -3.40
CA ASN A 59 -13.87 11.83 -1.94
C ASN A 59 -12.63 11.14 -1.38
N ALA A 60 -11.79 11.90 -0.66
CA ALA A 60 -10.62 11.36 0.02
C ALA A 60 -11.02 10.11 0.84
N LYS A 61 -10.33 8.99 0.59
CA LYS A 61 -10.60 7.76 1.31
C LYS A 61 -10.43 7.98 2.81
N ARG A 62 -11.47 7.62 3.57
CA ARG A 62 -11.41 7.48 5.03
C ARG A 62 -11.62 6.01 5.36
N LEU A 63 -10.81 5.50 6.27
CA LEU A 63 -10.98 4.15 6.82
C LEU A 63 -11.79 4.25 8.10
N SER A 64 -12.64 3.27 8.36
CA SER A 64 -13.39 3.17 9.61
C SER A 64 -12.54 2.57 10.75
N SER A 65 -11.44 1.87 10.41
CA SER A 65 -10.53 1.23 11.35
C SER A 65 -9.11 1.12 10.79
N PHE A 66 -8.12 1.05 11.68
CA PHE A 66 -6.75 0.67 11.32
C PHE A 66 -6.62 -0.81 10.92
N SER A 67 -7.63 -1.65 11.20
CA SER A 67 -7.65 -3.06 10.81
C SER A 67 -7.48 -3.26 9.30
N ASP A 68 -8.01 -2.36 8.47
CA ASP A 68 -7.85 -2.42 7.01
C ASP A 68 -6.38 -2.24 6.59
N ILE A 69 -5.63 -1.40 7.30
CA ILE A 69 -4.19 -1.18 7.09
C ILE A 69 -3.40 -2.40 7.56
N ALA A 70 -3.72 -2.91 8.76
CA ALA A 70 -3.07 -4.09 9.33
C ALA A 70 -3.25 -5.33 8.43
N ASN A 71 -4.46 -5.55 7.90
CA ASN A 71 -4.74 -6.62 6.96
C ASN A 71 -3.92 -6.49 5.66
N GLY A 72 -3.68 -5.27 5.19
CA GLY A 72 -2.82 -5.04 4.04
C GLY A 72 -1.34 -5.32 4.28
N ALA A 73 -0.84 -4.94 5.47
CA ALA A 73 0.52 -5.29 5.88
C ALA A 73 0.68 -6.81 6.06
N GLN A 74 -0.31 -7.48 6.66
CA GLN A 74 -0.30 -8.94 6.81
C GLN A 74 -0.35 -9.64 5.45
N LEU A 75 -1.13 -9.13 4.49
CA LEU A 75 -1.18 -9.69 3.14
C LEU A 75 0.20 -9.65 2.46
N LEU A 76 0.99 -8.59 2.68
CA LEU A 76 2.38 -8.51 2.21
C LEU A 76 3.26 -9.58 2.89
N VAL A 77 3.17 -9.78 4.20
CA VAL A 77 3.93 -10.82 4.92
C VAL A 77 3.58 -12.22 4.39
N THR A 78 2.29 -12.53 4.32
CA THR A 78 1.81 -13.85 3.89
C THR A 78 2.14 -14.15 2.44
N ARG A 79 2.15 -13.16 1.55
CA ARG A 79 2.49 -13.39 0.13
C ARG A 79 3.99 -13.35 -0.14
N CYS A 80 4.74 -12.53 0.59
CA CYS A 80 6.13 -12.20 0.27
C CYS A 80 7.18 -12.78 1.23
N VAL A 81 6.79 -13.30 2.39
CA VAL A 81 7.75 -13.76 3.43
C VAL A 81 7.51 -15.21 3.81
N GLU A 82 6.28 -15.57 4.20
CA GLU A 82 5.97 -16.87 4.83
C GLU A 82 6.31 -18.12 3.98
N TRP A 83 6.42 -17.98 2.66
CA TRP A 83 6.75 -19.09 1.75
C TRP A 83 8.23 -19.16 1.36
N MET A 84 9.04 -18.17 1.75
CA MET A 84 10.47 -18.12 1.43
C MET A 84 11.29 -18.96 2.40
N SER A 85 12.28 -19.69 1.89
CA SER A 85 13.22 -20.47 2.70
C SER A 85 14.65 -20.25 2.19
N PRO A 86 15.53 -19.59 2.97
CA PRO A 86 15.27 -18.99 4.28
C PRO A 86 14.35 -17.76 4.20
N GLU A 87 13.69 -17.42 5.31
CA GLU A 87 12.95 -16.16 5.42
C GLU A 87 13.89 -14.96 5.23
N PRO A 88 13.46 -13.92 4.50
CA PRO A 88 14.25 -12.73 4.31
C PRO A 88 14.40 -11.94 5.63
N THR A 89 15.59 -11.38 5.87
CA THR A 89 15.84 -10.49 7.02
C THR A 89 15.25 -9.10 6.84
N ASP A 90 14.97 -8.71 5.60
CA ASP A 90 14.25 -7.50 5.25
C ASP A 90 13.31 -7.74 4.08
N PHE A 91 12.15 -7.08 4.12
CA PHE A 91 11.23 -7.08 2.99
C PHE A 91 10.57 -5.71 2.87
N GLY A 92 10.07 -5.43 1.67
CA GLY A 92 9.21 -4.29 1.41
C GLY A 92 8.16 -4.68 0.40
N GLY A 93 7.14 -3.86 0.29
CA GLY A 93 6.14 -4.04 -0.74
C GLY A 93 4.96 -3.12 -0.56
N GLN A 94 4.06 -3.18 -1.54
CA GLN A 94 2.89 -2.33 -1.62
C GLN A 94 1.68 -3.15 -2.00
N ALA A 95 0.60 -3.00 -1.22
CA ALA A 95 -0.67 -3.66 -1.45
C ALA A 95 -1.72 -2.61 -1.83
N PHE A 96 -2.16 -2.64 -3.08
CA PHE A 96 -3.18 -1.72 -3.58
C PHE A 96 -4.58 -2.17 -3.17
N HIS A 97 -5.47 -1.21 -2.89
CA HIS A 97 -6.88 -1.49 -2.64
C HIS A 97 -7.71 -0.98 -3.83
N PRO A 98 -8.72 -1.74 -4.31
CA PRO A 98 -9.57 -1.33 -5.43
C PRO A 98 -10.20 0.05 -5.27
N SER A 99 -10.55 0.40 -4.03
CA SER A 99 -11.06 1.72 -3.63
C SER A 99 -10.01 2.86 -3.52
N LYS A 100 -8.94 2.83 -4.32
CA LYS A 100 -7.99 3.95 -4.50
C LYS A 100 -7.24 4.37 -3.23
N TRP A 101 -6.68 3.40 -2.54
CA TRP A 101 -5.71 3.60 -1.48
C TRP A 101 -4.79 2.39 -1.41
N ASN A 102 -3.66 2.48 -0.72
CA ASN A 102 -2.75 1.35 -0.58
C ASN A 102 -1.99 1.36 0.76
N VAL A 103 -1.39 0.21 1.08
CA VAL A 103 -0.47 0.03 2.21
C VAL A 103 0.91 -0.22 1.67
N VAL A 104 1.91 0.47 2.23
CA VAL A 104 3.32 0.25 1.90
C VAL A 104 4.05 -0.18 3.16
N VAL A 105 4.79 -1.29 3.08
CA VAL A 105 5.80 -1.69 4.06
C VAL A 105 7.17 -1.37 3.47
N ARG A 106 7.96 -0.57 4.17
CA ARG A 106 9.29 -0.18 3.72
C ARG A 106 10.22 0.12 4.87
N ARG A 107 11.52 0.04 4.62
CA ARG A 107 12.52 0.56 5.55
C ARG A 107 12.37 2.07 5.68
N ASP A 108 12.28 2.56 6.90
CA ASP A 108 12.15 3.98 7.23
C ASP A 108 12.53 4.19 8.70
N GLY A 109 13.38 5.17 8.97
CA GLY A 109 13.85 5.46 10.32
C GLY A 109 12.74 6.04 11.18
N CYS A 110 12.64 5.54 12.42
CA CYS A 110 11.90 6.19 13.48
C CYS A 110 12.83 7.17 14.20
#